data_AF-A0AA42IWM1-F1
#
_entry.id   AF-A0AA42IWM1-F1
#
_cell.length_a   1.000
_cell.length_b   1.000
_cell.length_c   1.000
_cell.angle_alpha   90.00
_cell.angle_beta   90.00
_cell.angle_gamma   90.00
#
_symmetry.space_group_name_H-M   'P 1'
#
loop_
_entity.id
_entity.type
_entity.pdbx_description
1 polymer ?
#
loop_
_entity_poly.entity_id
_entity_poly.type
_entity_poly.pdbx_seq_one_letter_code
_entity_poly.pdbx_strand_id
1 'polypeptide(L)'
;MAINCAKAGTAVEKLICADKATVAADAGLNRAYQAILKQAPDDSIREMLVASQKRWLEARDRALDRLLTDPDAVPDDKTAGEIARDLIENRSAQFKETGKGSATPTMIRRAVQQQQFQSQFTGGAFAGYWTSCDVLPHDYVDYACFAIRHYQNNDRVCSEDESWASGAVYTKRYVANVVDGKPRVIASCSFSSADEACATVGDTKANWNRQPEAPKYVYADKPLPKLDGEIDASDDAEWVQACLTDPAYPPVQ
;
A
#
# COMPACT_ATOMS: atom_id res chain seq x y z
N MET A 1 -2.60 -19.55 0.23
CA MET A 1 -2.50 -21.01 0.05
C MET A 1 -3.14 -21.34 -1.29
N ALA A 2 -2.73 -22.42 -1.93
CA ALA A 2 -3.41 -22.88 -3.14
C ALA A 2 -4.85 -23.33 -2.84
N ILE A 3 -5.77 -23.08 -3.76
CA ILE A 3 -7.17 -23.46 -3.68
C ILE A 3 -7.32 -24.98 -3.77
N ASN A 4 -8.12 -25.56 -2.88
CA ASN A 4 -8.50 -26.96 -2.94
C ASN A 4 -9.83 -27.11 -3.68
N CYS A 5 -9.77 -27.46 -4.97
CA CYS A 5 -10.96 -27.56 -5.81
C CYS A 5 -11.99 -28.59 -5.36
N ALA A 6 -11.60 -29.62 -4.61
CA ALA A 6 -12.55 -30.56 -4.02
C ALA A 6 -13.39 -29.94 -2.89
N LYS A 7 -12.98 -28.77 -2.37
CA LYS A 7 -13.62 -28.04 -1.28
C LYS A 7 -14.06 -26.63 -1.68
N ALA A 8 -14.04 -26.30 -2.97
CA ALA A 8 -14.43 -24.97 -3.46
C ALA A 8 -15.88 -24.66 -3.07
N GLY A 9 -16.05 -23.70 -2.18
CA GLY A 9 -17.33 -23.25 -1.64
C GLY A 9 -17.82 -21.97 -2.29
N THR A 10 -16.91 -21.03 -2.58
CA THR A 10 -17.26 -19.71 -3.12
C THR A 10 -17.39 -19.72 -4.64
N ALA A 11 -18.08 -18.72 -5.20
CA ALA A 11 -18.22 -18.56 -6.65
C ALA A 11 -16.84 -18.33 -7.32
N VAL A 12 -15.98 -17.53 -6.68
CA VAL A 12 -14.60 -17.28 -7.11
C VAL A 12 -13.74 -18.54 -7.09
N GLU A 13 -13.83 -19.36 -6.03
CA GLU A 13 -13.09 -20.64 -5.98
C GLU A 13 -13.55 -21.59 -7.09
N LYS A 14 -14.86 -21.65 -7.35
CA LYS A 14 -15.42 -22.45 -8.45
C LYS A 14 -14.96 -21.95 -9.81
N LEU A 15 -14.91 -20.63 -10.01
CA LEU A 15 -14.38 -20.00 -11.23
C LEU A 15 -12.91 -20.43 -11.47
N ILE A 16 -12.07 -20.31 -10.45
CA ILE A 16 -10.65 -20.71 -10.54
C ILE A 16 -10.52 -22.21 -10.81
N CYS A 17 -11.36 -23.04 -10.20
CA CYS A 17 -11.34 -24.49 -10.36
C CYS A 17 -11.97 -25.02 -11.64
N ALA A 18 -12.68 -24.18 -12.40
CA ALA A 18 -13.31 -24.57 -13.66
C ALA A 18 -12.29 -24.71 -14.80
N ASP A 19 -11.14 -24.02 -14.71
CA ASP A 19 -10.08 -24.07 -15.72
C ASP A 19 -8.78 -24.68 -15.17
N LYS A 20 -8.20 -25.63 -15.91
CA LYS A 20 -6.96 -26.30 -15.53
C LYS A 20 -5.76 -25.35 -15.56
N ALA A 21 -5.73 -24.38 -16.48
CA ALA A 21 -4.62 -23.43 -16.54
C ALA A 21 -4.67 -22.47 -15.35
N THR A 22 -5.85 -21.98 -14.96
CA THR A 22 -6.01 -21.16 -13.74
C THR A 22 -5.64 -21.92 -12.46
N VAL A 23 -6.00 -23.20 -12.33
CA VAL A 23 -5.53 -24.05 -11.21
C VAL A 23 -4.00 -24.18 -11.20
N ALA A 24 -3.37 -24.36 -12.37
CA ALA A 24 -1.91 -24.44 -12.47
C ALA A 24 -1.24 -23.12 -12.08
N ALA A 25 -1.83 -21.98 -12.47
CA ALA A 25 -1.39 -20.65 -12.07
C ALA A 25 -1.46 -20.47 -10.55
N ASP A 26 -2.57 -20.88 -9.90
CA ASP A 26 -2.75 -20.77 -8.45
C ASP A 26 -1.73 -21.62 -7.68
N ALA A 27 -1.45 -22.84 -8.15
CA ALA A 27 -0.37 -23.66 -7.61
C ALA A 27 1.00 -22.99 -7.81
N GLY A 28 1.21 -22.30 -8.94
CA GLY A 28 2.39 -21.48 -9.23
C GLY A 28 2.56 -20.31 -8.27
N LEU A 29 1.50 -19.56 -8.01
CA LEU A 29 1.46 -18.48 -7.04
C LEU A 29 1.80 -19.00 -5.64
N ASN A 30 1.23 -20.13 -5.21
CA ASN A 30 1.56 -20.70 -3.91
C ASN A 30 3.06 -21.07 -3.80
N ARG A 31 3.67 -21.61 -4.87
CA ARG A 31 5.12 -21.86 -4.90
C ARG A 31 5.93 -20.56 -4.80
N ALA A 32 5.54 -19.52 -5.54
CA ALA A 32 6.20 -18.21 -5.49
C ALA A 32 6.09 -17.57 -4.10
N TYR A 33 4.91 -17.64 -3.48
CA TYR A 33 4.66 -17.17 -2.12
C TYR A 33 5.54 -17.90 -1.09
N GLN A 34 5.63 -19.23 -1.15
CA GLN A 34 6.52 -19.97 -0.26
C GLN A 34 8.00 -19.62 -0.50
N ALA A 35 8.39 -19.33 -1.74
CA ALA A 35 9.75 -18.94 -2.06
C ALA A 35 10.11 -17.54 -1.55
N ILE A 36 9.23 -16.55 -1.66
CA ILE A 36 9.49 -15.20 -1.12
C ILE A 36 9.49 -15.20 0.42
N LEU A 37 8.63 -15.98 1.07
CA LEU A 37 8.65 -16.13 2.53
C LEU A 37 9.98 -16.71 3.05
N LYS A 38 10.60 -17.63 2.31
CA LYS A 38 11.91 -18.19 2.66
C LYS A 38 13.07 -17.20 2.45
N GLN A 39 12.85 -16.16 1.66
CA GLN A 39 13.83 -15.11 1.40
C GLN A 39 13.69 -13.93 2.37
N ALA A 40 12.64 -13.89 3.19
CA ALA A 40 12.47 -12.87 4.20
C ALA A 40 13.68 -12.88 5.16
N PRO A 41 14.37 -11.74 5.35
CA PRO A 41 15.58 -11.68 6.18
C PRO A 41 15.28 -11.69 7.68
N ASP A 42 14.05 -11.34 8.07
CA ASP A 42 13.57 -11.38 9.45
C ASP A 42 12.06 -11.67 9.53
N ASP A 43 11.59 -11.89 10.76
CA ASP A 43 10.19 -12.24 11.04
C ASP A 43 9.24 -11.08 10.72
N SER A 44 9.64 -9.82 10.89
CA SER A 44 8.79 -8.66 10.61
C SER A 44 8.51 -8.53 9.11
N ILE A 45 9.51 -8.73 8.25
CA ILE A 45 9.33 -8.75 6.80
C ILE A 45 8.52 -9.99 6.40
N ARG A 46 8.75 -11.13 7.06
CA ARG A 46 7.95 -12.33 6.82
C ARG A 46 6.47 -12.12 7.16
N GLU A 47 6.16 -11.47 8.28
CA GLU A 47 4.80 -11.10 8.69
C GLU A 47 4.17 -10.10 7.72
N MET A 48 4.93 -9.11 7.26
CA MET A 48 4.49 -8.17 6.23
C MET A 48 4.09 -8.90 4.94
N LEU A 49 4.90 -9.83 4.44
CA LEU A 49 4.58 -10.64 3.25
C LEU A 49 3.30 -11.46 3.44
N VAL A 50 3.07 -11.99 4.65
CA VAL A 50 1.82 -12.70 4.99
C VAL A 50 0.62 -11.74 4.93
N ALA A 51 0.73 -10.55 5.51
CA ALA A 51 -0.33 -9.55 5.50
C ALA A 51 -0.63 -9.05 4.08
N SER A 52 0.40 -8.76 3.29
CA SER A 52 0.32 -8.39 1.89
C SER A 52 -0.41 -9.46 1.07
N GLN A 53 -0.06 -10.74 1.21
CA GLN A 53 -0.75 -11.81 0.49
C GLN A 53 -2.22 -11.97 0.90
N LYS A 54 -2.57 -11.75 2.18
CA LYS A 54 -3.96 -11.77 2.63
C LYS A 54 -4.77 -10.65 1.97
N ARG A 55 -4.25 -9.42 1.95
CA ARG A 55 -4.91 -8.29 1.28
C ARG A 55 -5.10 -8.54 -0.21
N TRP A 56 -4.11 -9.11 -0.88
CA TRP A 56 -4.23 -9.47 -2.29
C TRP A 56 -5.34 -10.50 -2.54
N LEU A 57 -5.45 -11.55 -1.69
CA LEU A 57 -6.52 -12.54 -1.81
C LEU A 57 -7.90 -11.91 -1.66
N GLU A 58 -8.06 -11.00 -0.70
CA GLU A 58 -9.32 -10.27 -0.50
C GLU A 58 -9.66 -9.37 -1.70
N ALA A 59 -8.67 -8.65 -2.25
CA ALA A 59 -8.84 -7.81 -3.44
C ALA A 59 -9.21 -8.63 -4.69
N ARG A 60 -8.50 -9.75 -4.92
CA ARG A 60 -8.82 -10.70 -5.98
C ARG A 60 -10.26 -11.20 -5.85
N ASP A 61 -10.66 -11.63 -4.66
CA ASP A 61 -11.99 -12.20 -4.45
C ASP A 61 -13.08 -11.16 -4.69
N ARG A 62 -12.90 -9.92 -4.23
CA ARG A 62 -13.84 -8.81 -4.55
C ARG A 62 -13.92 -8.52 -6.04
N ALA A 63 -12.78 -8.46 -6.73
CA ALA A 63 -12.73 -8.17 -8.15
C ALA A 63 -13.42 -9.26 -8.98
N LEU A 64 -13.12 -10.52 -8.70
CA LEU A 64 -13.72 -11.65 -9.41
C LEU A 64 -15.20 -11.82 -9.07
N ASP A 65 -15.63 -11.56 -7.83
CA ASP A 65 -17.06 -11.54 -7.48
C ASP A 65 -17.83 -10.46 -8.25
N ARG A 66 -17.23 -9.28 -8.42
CA ARG A 66 -17.80 -8.22 -9.27
C ARG A 66 -17.99 -8.68 -10.71
N LEU A 67 -16.97 -9.29 -11.32
CA LEU A 67 -17.07 -9.80 -12.70
C LEU A 67 -18.12 -10.92 -12.87
N LEU A 68 -18.36 -11.70 -11.82
CA LEU A 68 -19.39 -12.75 -11.83
C LEU A 68 -20.81 -12.20 -11.67
N THR A 69 -20.95 -11.04 -11.01
CA THR A 69 -22.25 -10.41 -10.72
C THR A 69 -22.63 -9.31 -11.72
N ASP A 70 -21.65 -8.76 -12.43
CA ASP A 70 -21.78 -7.72 -13.44
C ASP A 70 -21.05 -8.14 -14.73
N PRO A 71 -21.71 -8.89 -15.64
CA PRO A 71 -21.09 -9.35 -16.87
C PRO A 71 -20.63 -8.23 -17.80
N ASP A 72 -21.25 -7.05 -17.72
CA ASP A 72 -20.87 -5.87 -18.52
C ASP A 72 -19.53 -5.28 -18.06
N ALA A 73 -19.03 -5.68 -16.89
CA ALA A 73 -17.70 -5.33 -16.41
C ALA A 73 -16.57 -6.21 -16.99
N VAL A 74 -16.91 -7.32 -17.67
CA VAL A 74 -15.91 -8.19 -18.30
C VAL A 74 -15.52 -7.60 -19.67
N PRO A 75 -14.23 -7.34 -19.94
CA PRO A 75 -13.76 -6.93 -21.26
C PRO A 75 -14.18 -7.92 -22.36
N ASP A 76 -14.60 -7.39 -23.53
CA ASP A 76 -15.13 -8.19 -24.65
C ASP A 76 -14.17 -9.29 -25.16
N ASP A 77 -12.85 -9.10 -24.98
CA ASP A 77 -11.80 -9.98 -25.46
C ASP A 77 -11.33 -11.02 -24.42
N LYS A 78 -11.92 -11.03 -23.22
CA LYS A 78 -11.53 -11.93 -22.13
C LYS A 78 -12.73 -12.57 -21.44
N THR A 79 -12.48 -13.74 -20.86
CA THR A 79 -13.39 -14.36 -19.89
C THR A 79 -12.98 -14.00 -18.46
N ALA A 80 -13.92 -14.05 -17.52
CA ALA A 80 -13.61 -13.91 -16.09
C ALA A 80 -12.56 -14.94 -15.60
N GLY A 81 -12.52 -16.13 -16.22
CA GLY A 81 -11.52 -17.15 -15.92
C GLY A 81 -10.11 -16.77 -16.39
N GLU A 82 -9.99 -16.12 -17.55
CA GLU A 82 -8.72 -15.58 -18.06
C GLU A 82 -8.24 -14.41 -17.20
N ILE A 83 -9.12 -13.51 -16.79
CA ILE A 83 -8.78 -12.42 -15.86
C ILE A 83 -8.32 -12.97 -14.51
N ALA A 84 -8.99 -14.00 -13.98
CA ALA A 84 -8.56 -14.67 -12.77
C ALA A 84 -7.15 -15.25 -12.91
N ARG A 85 -6.84 -15.87 -14.05
CA ARG A 85 -5.51 -16.40 -14.35
C ARG A 85 -4.47 -15.28 -14.42
N ASP A 86 -4.74 -14.21 -15.15
CA ASP A 86 -3.83 -13.07 -15.30
C ASP A 86 -3.52 -12.42 -13.94
N LEU A 87 -4.52 -12.19 -13.08
CA LEU A 87 -4.32 -11.69 -11.72
C LEU A 87 -3.36 -12.58 -10.90
N ILE A 88 -3.58 -13.89 -10.96
CA ILE A 88 -2.77 -14.89 -10.23
C ILE A 88 -1.33 -14.91 -10.77
N GLU A 89 -1.16 -14.85 -12.08
CA GLU A 89 0.15 -14.82 -12.74
C GLU A 89 0.91 -13.53 -12.45
N ASN A 90 0.24 -12.38 -12.52
CA ASN A 90 0.81 -11.07 -12.17
C ASN A 90 1.30 -11.05 -10.72
N ARG A 91 0.50 -11.56 -9.78
CA ARG A 91 0.92 -11.66 -8.38
C ARG A 91 2.13 -12.59 -8.19
N SER A 92 2.15 -13.72 -8.90
CA SER A 92 3.28 -14.65 -8.89
C SER A 92 4.56 -14.01 -9.46
N ALA A 93 4.42 -13.14 -10.46
CA ALA A 93 5.51 -12.37 -11.04
C ALA A 93 6.01 -11.27 -10.07
N GLN A 94 5.11 -10.56 -9.40
CA GLN A 94 5.46 -9.52 -8.41
C GLN A 94 6.34 -10.07 -7.28
N PHE A 95 6.07 -11.30 -6.81
CA PHE A 95 6.93 -11.96 -5.81
C PHE A 95 8.34 -12.32 -6.30
N LYS A 96 8.56 -12.34 -7.61
CA LYS A 96 9.85 -12.63 -8.24
C LYS A 96 10.50 -11.38 -8.83
N GLU A 97 9.78 -10.26 -8.86
CA GLU A 97 10.27 -9.02 -9.42
C GLU A 97 11.51 -8.57 -8.65
N THR A 98 12.58 -8.27 -9.38
CA THR A 98 13.85 -7.81 -8.82
C THR A 98 14.30 -6.53 -9.52
N GLY A 99 15.04 -5.70 -8.80
CA GLY A 99 15.66 -4.51 -9.38
C GLY A 99 16.93 -4.87 -10.17
N LYS A 100 17.34 -3.99 -11.08
CA LYS A 100 18.58 -4.16 -11.86
C LYS A 100 19.77 -4.45 -10.94
N GLY A 101 20.42 -5.60 -11.12
CA GLY A 101 21.60 -6.00 -10.36
C GLY A 101 21.33 -6.56 -8.95
N SER A 102 20.07 -6.81 -8.58
CA SER A 102 19.70 -7.42 -7.30
C SER A 102 19.05 -8.79 -7.51
N ALA A 103 19.40 -9.76 -6.66
CA ALA A 103 18.66 -11.02 -6.57
C ALA A 103 17.52 -10.95 -5.53
N THR A 104 17.40 -9.85 -4.79
CA THR A 104 16.41 -9.68 -3.73
C THR A 104 15.11 -9.16 -4.33
N PRO A 105 13.96 -9.82 -4.06
CA PRO A 105 12.66 -9.34 -4.51
C PRO A 105 12.41 -7.88 -4.12
N THR A 106 11.85 -7.10 -5.05
CA THR A 106 11.58 -5.66 -4.89
C THR A 106 10.77 -5.38 -3.61
N MET A 107 9.76 -6.20 -3.33
CA MET A 107 8.93 -6.08 -2.13
C MET A 107 9.74 -6.25 -0.82
N ILE A 108 10.70 -7.18 -0.79
CA ILE A 108 11.61 -7.35 0.36
C ILE A 108 12.57 -6.17 0.45
N ARG A 109 13.14 -5.74 -0.68
CA ARG A 109 14.07 -4.60 -0.72
C ARG A 109 13.42 -3.32 -0.19
N ARG A 110 12.19 -3.02 -0.60
CA ARG A 110 11.40 -1.89 -0.09
C ARG A 110 11.20 -1.99 1.42
N ALA A 111 10.81 -3.15 1.93
CA ALA A 111 10.62 -3.35 3.36
C ALA A 111 11.92 -3.16 4.17
N VAL A 112 13.06 -3.65 3.65
CA VAL A 112 14.37 -3.40 4.28
C VAL A 112 14.70 -1.90 4.29
N GLN A 113 14.45 -1.18 3.20
CA GLN A 113 14.66 0.27 3.12
C GLN A 113 13.77 1.02 4.12
N GLN A 114 12.50 0.64 4.23
CA GLN A 114 11.56 1.20 5.21
C GLN A 114 12.04 0.95 6.65
N GLN A 115 12.52 -0.25 6.96
CA GLN A 115 13.06 -0.60 8.28
C GLN A 115 14.32 0.22 8.62
N GLN A 116 15.25 0.33 7.67
CA GLN A 116 16.46 1.15 7.82
C GLN A 116 16.11 2.62 8.04
N PHE A 117 15.24 3.17 7.21
CA PHE A 117 14.83 4.56 7.32
C PHE A 117 14.16 4.86 8.67
N GLN A 118 13.19 4.03 9.06
CA GLN A 118 12.45 4.19 10.31
C GLN A 118 13.30 3.98 11.56
N SER A 119 14.38 3.19 11.48
CA SER A 119 15.28 2.95 12.63
C SER A 119 16.01 4.20 13.13
N GLN A 120 16.00 5.28 12.34
CA GLN A 120 16.57 6.58 12.72
C GLN A 120 15.69 7.37 13.69
N PHE A 121 14.43 6.96 13.87
CA PHE A 121 13.45 7.65 14.69
C PHE A 121 13.02 6.78 15.87
N THR A 122 12.44 7.38 16.90
CA THR A 122 11.93 6.62 18.06
C THR A 122 10.80 5.65 17.68
N GLY A 123 10.11 5.89 16.56
CA GLY A 123 8.84 5.25 16.26
C GLY A 123 7.77 5.63 17.28
N GLY A 124 6.81 4.74 17.50
CA GLY A 124 5.75 4.90 18.49
C GLY A 124 4.42 4.29 18.03
N ALA A 125 3.36 4.52 18.81
CA ALA A 125 2.03 3.94 18.57
C ALA A 125 1.38 4.45 17.27
N PHE A 126 1.77 5.64 16.81
CA PHE A 126 1.19 6.28 15.63
C PHE A 126 2.03 6.09 14.36
N ALA A 127 3.19 5.45 14.43
CA ALA A 127 3.97 5.08 13.24
C ALA A 127 3.43 3.81 12.58
N GLY A 128 3.56 3.71 11.25
CA GLY A 128 3.22 2.53 10.46
C GLY A 128 2.41 2.85 9.21
N TYR A 129 1.92 1.79 8.57
CA TYR A 129 1.25 1.84 7.27
C TYR A 129 -0.20 1.42 7.41
N TRP A 130 -1.11 2.31 7.05
CA TRP A 130 -2.50 1.97 6.81
C TRP A 130 -2.74 1.85 5.31
N THR A 131 -2.60 0.62 4.83
CA THR A 131 -2.65 0.32 3.39
C THR A 131 -4.01 -0.26 2.99
N SER A 132 -4.55 0.25 1.90
CA SER A 132 -5.69 -0.31 1.18
C SER A 132 -5.25 -0.71 -0.22
N CYS A 133 -5.70 -1.87 -0.69
CA CYS A 133 -5.38 -2.33 -2.03
C CYS A 133 -6.64 -2.81 -2.74
N ASP A 134 -6.68 -2.58 -4.05
CA ASP A 134 -7.75 -3.05 -4.90
C ASP A 134 -7.23 -3.46 -6.27
N VAL A 135 -8.09 -4.15 -7.02
CA VAL A 135 -7.87 -4.37 -8.45
C VAL A 135 -8.58 -3.24 -9.20
N LEU A 136 -7.82 -2.42 -9.92
CA LEU A 136 -8.33 -1.21 -10.55
C LEU A 136 -9.27 -1.53 -11.73
N PRO A 137 -10.33 -0.73 -11.95
CA PRO A 137 -11.25 -0.92 -13.07
C PRO A 137 -10.60 -0.56 -14.42
N HIS A 138 -10.79 -1.44 -15.41
CA HIS A 138 -10.78 -1.26 -16.88
C HIS A 138 -10.43 -2.62 -17.51
N ASP A 139 -9.38 -3.26 -17.00
CA ASP A 139 -8.94 -4.60 -17.40
C ASP A 139 -8.99 -5.64 -16.26
N TYR A 140 -9.24 -5.19 -15.02
CA TYR A 140 -9.32 -5.99 -13.80
C TYR A 140 -8.09 -6.89 -13.57
N VAL A 141 -6.92 -6.47 -14.06
CA VAL A 141 -5.65 -7.18 -13.82
C VAL A 141 -4.63 -6.35 -13.05
N ASP A 142 -4.89 -5.05 -12.90
CA ASP A 142 -4.04 -4.11 -12.20
C ASP A 142 -4.33 -4.06 -10.70
N TYR A 143 -3.56 -4.84 -9.92
CA TYR A 143 -3.55 -4.74 -8.47
C TYR A 143 -2.70 -3.56 -8.01
N ALA A 144 -3.31 -2.60 -7.32
CA ALA A 144 -2.64 -1.42 -6.78
C ALA A 144 -2.92 -1.25 -5.29
N CYS A 145 -1.95 -0.67 -4.58
CA CYS A 145 -2.04 -0.37 -3.16
C CYS A 145 -1.75 1.11 -2.93
N PHE A 146 -2.53 1.71 -2.05
CA PHE A 146 -2.38 3.08 -1.58
C PHE A 146 -2.34 3.06 -0.05
N ALA A 147 -1.68 4.04 0.57
CA ALA A 147 -1.54 4.03 2.03
C ALA A 147 -1.55 5.42 2.63
N ILE A 148 -2.07 5.47 3.86
CA ILE A 148 -1.66 6.49 4.82
C ILE A 148 -0.41 5.97 5.53
N ARG A 149 0.71 6.66 5.29
CA ARG A 149 2.01 6.38 5.87
C ARG A 149 2.22 7.30 7.05
N HIS A 150 2.59 6.75 8.20
CA HIS A 150 2.90 7.52 9.39
C HIS A 150 4.30 7.26 9.88
N TYR A 151 5.01 8.34 10.17
CA TYR A 151 6.33 8.33 10.76
C TYR A 151 6.29 9.09 12.08
N GLN A 152 6.99 8.59 13.09
CA GLN A 152 6.95 9.17 14.44
C GLN A 152 8.35 9.29 15.04
N ASN A 153 8.61 10.45 15.65
CA ASN A 153 9.83 10.74 16.39
C ASN A 153 9.47 11.56 17.64
N ASN A 154 9.60 10.96 18.83
CA ASN A 154 9.04 11.44 20.09
C ASN A 154 7.54 11.75 19.92
N ASP A 155 7.11 12.96 20.27
CA ASP A 155 5.73 13.42 20.13
C ASP A 155 5.42 13.91 18.72
N ARG A 156 6.38 13.97 17.79
CA ARG A 156 6.14 14.43 16.42
C ARG A 156 5.65 13.29 15.54
N VAL A 157 4.55 13.50 14.82
CA VAL A 157 4.02 12.57 13.82
C VAL A 157 3.90 13.27 12.46
N CYS A 158 4.50 12.68 11.44
CA CYS A 158 4.47 13.15 10.07
C CYS A 158 3.79 12.09 9.22
N SER A 159 2.73 12.48 8.51
CA SER A 159 1.92 11.52 7.76
C SER A 159 1.77 11.94 6.30
N GLU A 160 1.79 10.97 5.40
CA GLU A 160 1.42 11.13 4.00
C GLU A 160 0.23 10.23 3.71
N ASP A 161 -0.87 10.84 3.31
CA ASP A 161 -2.09 10.19 2.86
C ASP A 161 -2.07 10.18 1.34
N GLU A 162 -1.98 8.98 0.78
CA GLU A 162 -2.10 8.74 -0.64
C GLU A 162 -3.35 7.90 -0.89
N SER A 163 -4.20 8.39 -1.79
CA SER A 163 -5.43 7.71 -2.15
C SER A 163 -5.71 7.82 -3.65
N TRP A 164 -6.47 6.87 -4.17
CA TRP A 164 -6.95 6.91 -5.55
C TRP A 164 -8.45 7.13 -5.56
N ALA A 165 -8.90 8.12 -6.35
CA ALA A 165 -10.31 8.34 -6.61
C ALA A 165 -10.48 8.96 -8.00
N SER A 166 -11.58 8.63 -8.68
CA SER A 166 -11.95 9.25 -9.97
C SER A 166 -10.83 9.27 -11.03
N GLY A 167 -9.97 8.23 -11.06
CA GLY A 167 -8.88 8.12 -12.03
C GLY A 167 -7.62 8.95 -11.71
N ALA A 168 -7.54 9.57 -10.54
CA ALA A 168 -6.38 10.34 -10.10
C ALA A 168 -5.87 9.87 -8.74
N VAL A 169 -4.56 10.02 -8.52
CA VAL A 169 -3.93 9.88 -7.21
C VAL A 169 -3.94 11.23 -6.50
N TYR A 170 -4.38 11.23 -5.26
CA TYR A 170 -4.39 12.38 -4.37
C TYR A 170 -3.38 12.15 -3.26
N THR A 171 -2.53 13.15 -3.03
CA THR A 171 -1.51 13.11 -1.97
C THR A 171 -1.67 14.30 -1.06
N LYS A 172 -1.82 14.04 0.25
CA LYS A 172 -1.92 15.05 1.30
C LYS A 172 -0.92 14.72 2.41
N ARG A 173 -0.21 15.73 2.91
CA ARG A 173 0.68 15.57 4.07
C ARG A 173 0.11 16.23 5.30
N TYR A 174 0.43 15.65 6.45
CA TYR A 174 0.01 16.13 7.76
C TYR A 174 1.20 16.19 8.72
N VAL A 175 1.25 17.24 9.52
CA VAL A 175 2.14 17.36 10.67
C VAL A 175 1.28 17.40 11.92
N ALA A 176 1.58 16.54 12.88
CA ALA A 176 0.91 16.47 14.16
C ALA A 176 1.90 16.37 15.31
N ASN A 177 1.45 16.79 16.49
CA ASN A 177 2.10 16.48 17.75
C ASN A 177 1.18 15.59 18.59
N VAL A 178 1.74 14.64 19.33
CA VAL A 178 1.02 13.86 20.33
C VAL A 178 0.82 14.75 21.55
N VAL A 179 -0.43 15.05 21.87
CA VAL A 179 -0.84 15.82 23.04
C VAL A 179 -1.86 14.99 23.80
N ASP A 180 -1.63 14.77 25.09
CA ASP A 180 -2.47 13.93 25.95
C ASP A 180 -2.72 12.52 25.35
N GLY A 181 -1.68 11.95 24.75
CA GLY A 181 -1.71 10.63 24.13
C GLY A 181 -2.48 10.56 22.81
N LYS A 182 -2.81 11.70 22.17
CA LYS A 182 -3.54 11.74 20.89
C LYS A 182 -2.84 12.64 19.86
N PRO A 183 -2.80 12.26 18.57
CA PRO A 183 -2.29 13.13 17.53
C PRO A 183 -3.19 14.36 17.37
N ARG A 184 -2.59 15.53 17.49
CA ARG A 184 -3.21 16.82 17.16
C ARG A 184 -2.52 17.38 15.93
N VAL A 185 -3.24 17.43 14.83
CA VAL A 185 -2.75 18.04 13.58
C VAL A 185 -2.55 19.53 13.79
N ILE A 186 -1.37 20.00 13.39
CA ILE A 186 -0.95 21.41 13.46
C ILE A 186 -0.68 21.99 12.07
N ALA A 187 -0.50 21.15 11.06
CA ALA A 187 -0.40 21.60 9.68
C ALA A 187 -0.80 20.52 8.68
N SER A 188 -1.28 20.94 7.50
CA SER A 188 -1.45 20.06 6.34
C SER A 188 -1.15 20.78 5.03
N CYS A 189 -0.83 20.02 3.98
CA CYS A 189 -0.68 20.53 2.61
C CYS A 189 -1.10 19.46 1.60
N SER A 190 -1.43 19.84 0.37
CA SER A 190 -1.80 18.91 -0.70
C SER A 190 -0.87 19.05 -1.91
N PHE A 191 -0.84 18.05 -2.77
CA PHE A 191 -0.29 18.17 -4.13
C PHE A 191 -1.40 18.35 -5.18
N SER A 192 -2.66 18.22 -4.77
CA SER A 192 -3.84 18.27 -5.64
C SER A 192 -4.68 19.53 -5.44
N SER A 193 -4.24 20.47 -4.59
CA SER A 193 -4.91 21.75 -4.32
C SER A 193 -3.97 22.92 -4.62
N ALA A 194 -4.47 23.93 -5.32
CA ALA A 194 -3.70 25.16 -5.58
C ALA A 194 -3.53 26.01 -4.30
N ASP A 195 -4.44 25.89 -3.35
CA ASP A 195 -4.44 26.68 -2.10
C ASP A 195 -3.60 26.05 -0.98
N GLU A 196 -3.22 24.78 -1.13
CA GLU A 196 -2.39 24.05 -0.18
C GLU A 196 -1.27 23.33 -0.93
N ALA A 197 -0.03 23.82 -0.86
CA ALA A 197 1.11 23.26 -1.60
C ALA A 197 2.22 22.77 -0.66
N CYS A 198 2.62 21.50 -0.80
CA CYS A 198 3.59 20.88 0.10
C CYS A 198 5.04 21.33 -0.10
N ALA A 199 5.40 21.71 -1.33
CA ALA A 199 6.73 22.16 -1.70
C ALA A 199 6.64 23.31 -2.70
N THR A 200 7.70 24.11 -2.78
CA THR A 200 7.82 25.12 -3.84
C THR A 200 8.22 24.42 -5.14
N VAL A 201 7.38 24.52 -6.17
CA VAL A 201 7.63 23.92 -7.49
C VAL A 201 7.38 24.97 -8.56
N GLY A 202 8.42 25.34 -9.31
CA GLY A 202 8.35 26.45 -10.26
C GLY A 202 7.93 27.76 -9.56
N ASP A 203 6.84 28.37 -10.04
CA ASP A 203 6.29 29.60 -9.47
C ASP A 203 5.31 29.37 -8.31
N THR A 204 4.90 28.13 -8.05
CA THR A 204 3.99 27.78 -6.95
C THR A 204 4.80 27.65 -5.67
N LYS A 205 4.63 28.60 -4.75
CA LYS A 205 5.27 28.54 -3.42
C LYS A 205 4.59 27.50 -2.53
N ALA A 206 5.38 26.85 -1.68
CA ALA A 206 4.83 26.03 -0.60
C ALA A 206 3.86 26.86 0.25
N ASN A 207 2.66 26.32 0.50
CA ASN A 207 1.61 26.96 1.27
C ASN A 207 0.93 25.92 2.17
N TRP A 208 1.43 25.79 3.39
CA TRP A 208 0.88 24.88 4.41
C TRP A 208 -0.30 25.51 5.15
N ASN A 209 -1.42 24.81 5.21
CA ASN A 209 -2.52 25.15 6.10
C ASN A 209 -2.10 24.88 7.56
N ARG A 210 -2.01 25.94 8.39
CA ARG A 210 -1.59 25.89 9.81
C ARG A 210 -2.75 25.70 10.80
N GLN A 211 -3.98 25.73 10.31
CA GLN A 211 -5.18 25.51 11.11
C GLN A 211 -6.10 24.53 10.40
N PRO A 212 -5.60 23.32 10.06
CA PRO A 212 -6.42 22.35 9.36
C PRO A 212 -7.55 21.86 10.27
N GLU A 213 -8.69 21.57 9.67
CA GLU A 213 -9.71 20.80 10.35
C GLU A 213 -9.13 19.44 10.78
N ALA A 214 -9.59 18.93 11.92
CA ALA A 214 -9.15 17.63 12.42
C ALA A 214 -9.53 16.54 11.39
N PRO A 215 -8.57 15.77 10.87
CA PRO A 215 -8.88 14.73 9.91
C PRO A 215 -9.67 13.61 10.57
N LYS A 216 -10.71 13.12 9.89
CA LYS A 216 -11.61 12.09 10.45
C LYS A 216 -11.03 10.68 10.47
N TYR A 217 -10.07 10.39 9.59
CA TYR A 217 -9.61 9.01 9.33
C TYR A 217 -8.08 8.87 9.22
N VAL A 218 -7.29 9.91 9.53
CA VAL A 218 -5.83 9.85 9.33
C VAL A 218 -5.16 8.99 10.39
N TYR A 219 -5.54 9.07 11.66
CA TYR A 219 -4.84 8.34 12.73
C TYR A 219 -5.63 7.13 13.20
N ALA A 220 -5.01 5.95 13.13
CA ALA A 220 -5.62 4.70 13.56
C ALA A 220 -5.71 4.58 15.09
N ASP A 221 -6.80 4.00 15.58
CA ASP A 221 -7.00 3.69 17.00
C ASP A 221 -6.20 2.46 17.48
N LYS A 222 -5.64 1.70 16.54
CA LYS A 222 -4.86 0.49 16.81
C LYS A 222 -3.47 0.60 16.18
N PRO A 223 -2.45 -0.05 16.76
CA PRO A 223 -1.12 -0.08 16.17
C PRO A 223 -1.15 -0.57 14.73
N LEU A 224 -0.47 0.16 13.85
CA LEU A 224 -0.34 -0.17 12.44
C LEU A 224 0.88 -1.07 12.19
N PRO A 225 0.86 -1.89 11.12
CA PRO A 225 2.05 -2.56 10.63
C PRO A 225 3.19 -1.57 10.41
N LYS A 226 4.41 -1.92 10.83
CA LYS A 226 5.58 -1.04 10.69
C LYS A 226 6.20 -1.05 9.31
N LEU A 227 5.91 -2.06 8.50
CA LEU A 227 6.47 -2.25 7.17
C LEU A 227 5.36 -2.63 6.20
N ASP A 228 5.49 -2.19 4.96
CA ASP A 228 4.61 -2.56 3.87
C ASP A 228 5.34 -2.51 2.52
N GLY A 229 5.82 -3.66 2.04
CA GLY A 229 6.59 -3.74 0.80
C GLY A 229 5.77 -3.49 -0.48
N GLU A 230 4.44 -3.38 -0.38
CA GLU A 230 3.59 -2.94 -1.49
C GLU A 230 3.76 -1.44 -1.76
N ILE A 231 4.10 -0.67 -0.72
CA ILE A 231 4.16 0.78 -0.76
C ILE A 231 5.59 1.22 -1.07
N ASP A 232 5.77 1.93 -2.18
CA ASP A 232 7.01 2.63 -2.45
C ASP A 232 7.03 3.94 -1.68
N ALA A 233 7.98 4.08 -0.76
CA ALA A 233 8.15 5.26 0.08
C ALA A 233 9.52 5.90 -0.14
N SER A 234 10.17 5.65 -1.29
CA SER A 234 11.49 6.21 -1.60
C SER A 234 11.50 7.74 -1.57
N ASP A 235 10.39 8.35 -1.98
CA ASP A 235 10.26 9.80 -2.14
C ASP A 235 9.89 10.51 -0.82
N ASP A 236 9.67 9.73 0.25
CA ASP A 236 9.34 10.25 1.57
C ASP A 236 10.55 10.76 2.34
N ALA A 237 11.74 10.22 2.07
CA ALA A 237 12.89 10.30 2.96
C ALA A 237 13.25 11.74 3.36
N GLU A 238 13.35 12.65 2.38
CA GLU A 238 13.78 14.03 2.62
C GLU A 238 12.77 14.82 3.47
N TRP A 239 11.49 14.79 3.09
CA TRP A 239 10.48 15.59 3.75
C TRP A 239 10.13 15.04 5.14
N VAL A 240 10.09 13.72 5.30
CA VAL A 240 9.85 13.07 6.59
C VAL A 240 10.98 13.39 7.56
N GLN A 241 12.23 13.31 7.10
CA GLN A 241 13.40 13.66 7.93
C GLN A 241 13.28 15.10 8.44
N ALA A 242 13.01 16.05 7.56
CA ALA A 242 12.81 17.45 7.95
C ALA A 242 11.63 17.60 8.93
N CYS A 243 10.48 17.02 8.60
CA CYS A 243 9.28 17.12 9.42
C CYS A 243 9.45 16.57 10.85
N LEU A 244 10.17 15.45 10.99
CA LEU A 244 10.37 14.76 12.27
C LEU A 244 11.47 15.35 13.15
N THR A 245 12.39 16.13 12.58
CA THR A 245 13.60 16.58 13.31
C THR A 245 13.76 18.09 13.40
N ASP A 246 13.15 18.86 12.48
CA ASP A 246 13.14 20.32 12.57
C ASP A 246 11.91 20.81 13.36
N PRO A 247 12.10 21.41 14.55
CA PRO A 247 11.00 21.98 15.32
C PRO A 247 10.30 23.15 14.61
N ALA A 248 10.97 23.81 13.66
CA ALA A 248 10.40 24.90 12.87
C ALA A 248 9.56 24.41 11.69
N TYR A 249 9.54 23.10 11.38
CA TYR A 249 8.74 22.56 10.27
C TYR A 249 7.23 22.61 10.55
N PRO A 250 6.37 22.87 9.53
CA PRO A 250 6.74 23.27 8.17
C PRO A 250 7.33 24.70 8.13
N PRO A 251 8.14 25.05 7.12
CA PRO A 251 8.80 26.35 7.05
C PRO A 251 7.80 27.52 7.03
N VAL A 252 8.23 28.67 7.57
CA VAL A 252 7.44 29.92 7.56
C VAL A 252 7.23 30.37 6.11
N GLN A 253 6.04 30.89 5.80
CA GLN A 253 5.63 31.34 4.46
C GLN A 253 6.11 32.76 4.15
#